data_AF-A0A7W1F785-F1
#
_entry.id   AF-A0A7W1F785-F1
#
_cell.length_a   1.000
_cell.length_b   1.000
_cell.length_c   1.000
_cell.angle_alpha   90.00
_cell.angle_beta   90.00
_cell.angle_gamma   90.00
#
_symmetry.space_group_name_H-M   'P 1'
#
loop_
_entity.id
_entity.type
_entity.pdbx_description
1 polymer ?
#
loop_
_entity_poly.entity_id
_entity_poly.type
_entity_poly.pdbx_seq_one_letter_code
_entity_poly.pdbx_strand_id
1 'polypeptide(L)' 'MPEPEFRPERILSVLAAHDVRAVMIGGFAAVIYGSPYVTTDVDMVPDLDEGNMARLSEALRALRARVWTAPDPEGLP' A
#
# COMPACT_ATOMS: atom_id res chain seq x y z
N MET A 1 20.49 -5.72 -4.82
CA MET A 1 19.80 -5.77 -3.51
C MET A 1 18.76 -6.87 -3.61
N PRO A 2 18.61 -7.79 -2.64
CA PRO A 2 17.50 -8.74 -2.67
C PRO A 2 16.19 -7.95 -2.67
N GLU A 3 15.21 -8.42 -3.43
CA GLU A 3 13.85 -7.86 -3.37
C GLU A 3 13.34 -7.95 -1.92
N PRO A 4 12.70 -6.89 -1.39
CA PRO A 4 12.10 -6.95 -0.08
C PRO A 4 11.09 -8.10 -0.04
N GLU A 5 11.11 -8.87 1.04
CA GLU A 5 10.06 -9.87 1.29
C GLU A 5 8.69 -9.17 1.28
N PHE A 6 7.74 -9.71 0.52
CA PHE A 6 6.39 -9.18 0.48
C PHE A 6 5.66 -9.51 1.79
N ARG A 7 5.34 -8.47 2.57
CA ARG A 7 4.72 -8.54 3.91
C ARG A 7 3.39 -7.77 3.93
N PRO A 8 2.36 -8.22 3.19
CA PRO A 8 1.09 -7.49 3.05
C PRO A 8 0.41 -7.26 4.39
N GLU A 9 0.51 -8.19 5.34
CA GLU A 9 -0.05 -8.08 6.68
C GLU A 9 0.47 -6.85 7.43
N ARG A 10 1.74 -6.49 7.25
CA ARG A 10 2.34 -5.30 7.86
C ARG A 10 1.78 -4.03 7.24
N ILE A 11 1.68 -3.99 5.91
CA ILE A 11 1.16 -2.82 5.19
C ILE A 11 -0.29 -2.57 5.61
N LEU A 12 -1.14 -3.60 5.55
CA LEU A 12 -2.56 -3.51 5.85
C LEU A 12 -2.82 -3.18 7.33
N SER A 13 -2.03 -3.74 8.25
CA SER A 13 -2.17 -3.44 9.68
C SER A 13 -1.88 -1.98 9.99
N VAL A 14 -0.87 -1.37 9.34
CA VAL A 14 -0.56 0.05 9.55
C VAL A 14 -1.64 0.95 8.95
N LEU A 15 -2.12 0.65 7.75
CA LEU A 15 -3.23 1.41 7.15
C LEU A 15 -4.51 1.34 8.01
N ALA A 16 -4.83 0.15 8.54
CA ALA A 16 -5.96 -0.05 9.44
C ALA A 16 -5.79 0.69 10.77
N ALA A 17 -4.60 0.66 11.38
CA ALA A 17 -4.31 1.36 12.64
C ALA A 17 -4.41 2.89 12.52
N HIS A 18 -4.27 3.43 11.31
CA HIS A 18 -4.44 4.85 11.01
C HIS A 18 -5.85 5.18 10.48
N ASP A 19 -6.82 4.26 10.53
CA ASP A 19 -8.19 4.46 10.04
C ASP A 19 -8.26 4.96 8.57
N VAL A 20 -7.37 4.44 7.72
CA VAL A 20 -7.38 4.75 6.29
C VAL A 20 -8.56 4.06 5.62
N ARG A 21 -9.46 4.85 5.06
CA ARG A 21 -10.60 4.38 4.26
C ARG A 21 -10.12 4.16 2.83
N ALA A 22 -10.04 2.91 2.42
CA ALA A 22 -9.65 2.53 1.07
C ALA A 22 -10.31 1.20 0.69
N VAL A 23 -10.43 0.97 -0.61
CA VAL A 23 -10.84 -0.32 -1.18
C VAL A 23 -9.60 -0.98 -1.77
N MET A 24 -9.32 -2.22 -1.35
CA MET A 24 -8.29 -3.04 -1.98
C MET A 24 -8.77 -3.51 -3.35
N ILE A 25 -7.91 -3.38 -4.35
CA ILE A 25 -8.16 -3.81 -5.73
C ILE A 25 -6.98 -4.66 -6.21
N GLY A 26 -6.95 -4.97 -7.51
CA GLY A 26 -5.76 -5.56 -8.15
C GLY A 26 -5.50 -7.02 -7.81
N GLY A 27 -4.24 -7.43 -8.00
CA GLY A 27 -3.81 -8.82 -7.94
C GLY A 27 -4.02 -9.44 -6.56
N PHE A 28 -3.65 -8.72 -5.50
CA PHE A 28 -3.76 -9.24 -4.13
C PHE A 28 -5.21 -9.44 -3.70
N ALA A 29 -6.12 -8.55 -4.11
CA ALA A 29 -7.56 -8.76 -3.93
C ALA A 29 -8.02 -10.05 -4.64
N ALA A 30 -7.60 -10.29 -5.88
CA ALA A 30 -7.93 -11.50 -6.62
C ALA A 30 -7.39 -12.77 -5.93
N VAL A 31 -6.18 -12.72 -5.37
CA VAL A 31 -5.57 -13.83 -4.61
C VAL A 31 -6.41 -14.18 -3.38
N ILE A 32 -6.89 -13.18 -2.63
CA ILE A 32 -7.80 -13.41 -1.49
C ILE A 32 -9.07 -14.16 -1.92
N TYR A 33 -9.56 -13.92 -3.14
CA TYR A 33 -10.71 -14.62 -3.73
C TYR A 33 -10.35 -15.94 -4.45
N GLY A 34 -9.14 -16.46 -4.27
CA GLY A 34 -8.73 -17.78 -4.79
C GLY A 34 -8.12 -17.77 -6.19
N SER A 35 -7.75 -16.60 -6.72
CA SER A 35 -6.97 -16.52 -7.95
C SER A 35 -5.62 -17.26 -7.81
N PRO A 36 -5.18 -18.02 -8.83
CA PRO A 36 -3.91 -18.74 -8.80
C PRO A 36 -2.70 -17.86 -9.16
N TYR A 37 -2.91 -16.59 -9.53
CA TYR A 37 -1.83 -15.69 -9.91
C TYR A 37 -1.03 -15.20 -8.69
N VAL A 38 0.27 -15.00 -8.86
CA VAL A 38 1.17 -14.47 -7.82
C VAL A 38 1.30 -12.96 -7.99
N THR A 39 1.29 -12.22 -6.88
CA THR A 39 1.69 -10.80 -6.84
C THR A 39 2.55 -10.51 -5.61
N THR A 40 3.30 -9.42 -5.65
CA THR A 40 4.21 -8.99 -4.58
C THR A 40 3.93 -7.57 -4.10
N ASP A 41 2.75 -7.05 -4.44
CA ASP A 41 2.28 -5.71 -4.12
C ASP A 41 0.83 -5.71 -3.61
N VAL A 42 0.38 -4.54 -3.15
CA VAL A 42 -1.01 -4.28 -2.81
C VAL A 42 -1.47 -3.00 -3.51
N ASP A 43 -2.61 -3.08 -4.19
CA ASP A 43 -3.24 -1.94 -4.84
C ASP A 43 -4.46 -1.48 -4.04
N MET A 44 -4.57 -0.18 -3.81
CA MET A 44 -5.68 0.38 -3.05
C MET A 44 -6.17 1.70 -3.65
N VAL A 45 -7.48 1.90 -3.62
CA VAL A 45 -8.14 3.16 -3.99
C VAL A 45 -8.63 3.82 -2.70
N PRO A 46 -8.02 4.94 -2.26
CA PRO A 46 -8.46 5.65 -1.06
C PRO A 46 -9.70 6.50 -1.33
N ASP A 47 -10.50 6.77 -0.29
CA ASP A 47 -11.40 7.92 -0.29
C ASP A 47 -10.56 9.21 -0.36
N LEU A 48 -10.90 10.10 -1.29
CA LEU A 48 -10.17 11.35 -1.55
C LEU A 48 -10.53 12.50 -0.61
N ASP A 49 -11.42 12.27 0.34
CA ASP A 49 -11.64 13.15 1.49
C ASP A 49 -10.30 13.58 2.12
N GLU A 50 -10.15 14.88 2.37
CA GLU A 50 -8.89 15.47 2.86
C GLU A 50 -8.42 14.83 4.17
N GLY A 51 -9.36 14.56 5.09
CA GLY A 51 -9.05 13.90 6.35
C GLY A 51 -8.53 12.48 6.14
N ASN A 52 -9.08 11.74 5.18
CA ASN A 52 -8.60 10.42 4.82
C ASN A 52 -7.22 10.45 4.17
N MET A 53 -6.97 11.40 3.27
CA MET A 53 -5.67 11.57 2.61
C MET A 53 -4.58 11.97 3.61
N ALA A 54 -4.90 12.77 4.63
CA ALA A 54 -3.99 13.06 5.74
C ALA A 54 -3.65 11.79 6.54
N ARG A 55 -4.63 10.96 6.88
CA ARG A 55 -4.40 9.67 7.55
C ARG A 55 -3.55 8.72 6.72
N LEU A 56 -3.79 8.65 5.40
CA LEU A 56 -2.98 7.88 4.47
C LEU A 56 -1.52 8.37 4.47
N SER A 57 -1.30 9.69 4.43
CA SER A 57 0.05 10.27 4.49
C SER A 57 0.78 9.87 5.77
N GLU A 58 0.12 9.95 6.93
CA GLU A 58 0.70 9.52 8.21
C GLU A 58 1.01 8.02 8.24
N ALA A 59 0.12 7.19 7.69
CA ALA A 59 0.34 5.75 7.61
C ALA A 59 1.56 5.39 6.72
N LEU A 60 1.70 6.05 5.58
CA LEU A 60 2.84 5.88 4.68
C LEU A 60 4.15 6.32 5.35
N ARG A 61 4.13 7.42 6.14
CA ARG A 61 5.28 7.84 6.96
C ARG A 61 5.63 6.81 8.03
N ALA A 62 4.64 6.23 8.72
CA ALA A 62 4.85 5.17 9.70
C ALA A 62 5.47 3.91 9.08
N LEU A 63 5.11 3.59 7.84
CA LEU A 63 5.74 2.53 7.04
C LEU A 63 7.15 2.88 6.58
N ARG A 64 7.57 4.14 6.69
CA ARG A 64 8.78 4.70 6.04
C ARG A 64 8.76 4.45 4.53
N ALA A 65 7.58 4.56 3.95
CA ALA A 65 7.39 4.40 2.52
C ALA A 65 8.14 5.49 1.75
N ARG A 66 8.46 5.19 0.49
CA ARG A 66 8.99 6.15 -0.47
C ARG A 66 8.08 6.21 -1.67
N VAL A 67 7.92 7.40 -2.25
CA VAL A 67 7.14 7.61 -3.46
C VAL A 67 8.02 7.28 -4.65
N TRP A 68 7.76 6.13 -5.29
CA TRP A 68 8.40 5.80 -6.54
C TRP A 68 7.75 6.58 -7.69
N THR A 69 8.59 7.20 -8.53
CA THR A 69 8.16 7.81 -9.79
C THR A 69 9.09 7.33 -10.89
N ALA A 70 8.65 7.35 -12.15
CA ALA A 70 9.54 6.98 -13.26
C ALA A 70 10.81 7.85 -13.33
N PRO A 71 10.76 9.17 -13.03
CA PRO A 71 11.97 9.99 -12.89
C PRO A 71 12.84 9.68 -11.66
N ASP A 72 12.25 9.19 -10.57
CA ASP A 72 12.93 8.99 -9.27
C ASP A 72 12.89 7.51 -8.84
N PRO A 73 13.72 6.64 -9.45
CA PRO A 73 13.66 5.19 -9.21
C PRO A 73 14.08 4.79 -7.79
N GLU A 74 14.84 5.64 -7.09
CA GLU A 74 15.24 5.47 -5.69
C GLU A 74 14.14 5.88 -4.68
N GLY A 75 13.06 6.47 -5.19
CA GLY A 75 11.91 6.93 -4.41
C GLY A 75 12.16 8.25 -3.66
N LEU A 76 11.17 9.14 -3.74
CA LEU A 76 11.12 10.37 -2.97
C LEU A 76 10.65 10.07 -1.52
N PRO A 77 11.13 10.83 -0.52
CA PRO A 77 10.66 10.69 0.86
C PRO A 77 9.19 11.09 1.04
#